data_AF-A0A2J6RL16-F1
#
_entry.id   AF-A0A2J6RL16-F1
#
_cell.length_a   1.000
_cell.length_b   1.000
_cell.length_c   1.000
_cell.angle_alpha   90.00
_cell.angle_beta   90.00
_cell.angle_gamma   90.00
#
_symmetry.space_group_name_H-M   'P 1'
#
loop_
_entity.id
_entity.type
_entity.pdbx_description
1 polymer ?
#
loop_
_entity_poly.entity_id
_entity_poly.type
_entity_poly.pdbx_seq_one_letter_code
_entity_poly.pdbx_strand_id
1 'polypeptide(L)'
;MLFDVGAAYEDIRYTFDEWPEHKRKGPVAGMNPTGNIPIIEMPGGKILTQSYAIIRHWGRQLGAYVGKTEDEKYWADAICDIVVDFQYAGRTEGTS
;
A
#
# COMPACT_ATOMS: atom_id res chain seq x y z
N MET A 1 -9.56 6.43 -1.26
CA MET A 1 -8.88 6.92 -2.47
C MET A 1 -9.54 6.45 -3.76
N LEU A 2 -9.39 5.18 -4.17
CA LEU A 2 -10.01 4.69 -5.42
C LEU A 2 -11.53 4.83 -5.40
N PHE A 3 -12.14 4.46 -4.26
CA PHE A 3 -13.55 4.70 -4.00
C PHE A 3 -13.94 6.17 -4.14
N ASP A 4 -13.17 7.08 -3.53
CA ASP A 4 -13.48 8.52 -3.49
C ASP A 4 -13.50 9.16 -4.88
N VAL A 5 -12.71 8.63 -5.81
CA VAL A 5 -12.64 9.13 -7.19
C VAL A 5 -13.52 8.34 -8.16
N GLY A 6 -14.33 7.41 -7.67
CA GLY A 6 -15.23 6.59 -8.47
C GLY A 6 -14.52 5.63 -9.41
N ALA A 7 -13.26 5.28 -9.13
CA ALA A 7 -12.55 4.29 -9.95
C ALA A 7 -13.17 2.90 -9.75
N ALA A 8 -13.34 2.15 -10.84
CA ALA A 8 -13.74 0.75 -10.76
C ALA A 8 -12.54 -0.09 -10.29
N TYR A 9 -12.73 -0.89 -9.24
CA TYR A 9 -11.74 -1.82 -8.72
C TYR A 9 -12.42 -3.10 -8.23
N GLU A 10 -11.68 -4.20 -8.29
CA GLU A 10 -12.04 -5.45 -7.63
C GLU A 10 -11.33 -5.53 -6.29
N ASP A 11 -12.08 -5.75 -5.21
CA ASP A 11 -11.53 -5.84 -3.84
C ASP A 11 -11.40 -7.30 -3.42
N ILE A 12 -10.17 -7.83 -3.51
CA ILE A 12 -9.85 -9.19 -3.06
C ILE A 12 -9.35 -9.12 -1.63
N ARG A 13 -10.15 -9.64 -0.69
CA ARG A 13 -9.82 -9.69 0.74
C ARG A 13 -9.55 -11.13 1.18
N TYR A 14 -8.39 -11.34 1.80
CA TYR A 14 -8.02 -12.62 2.38
C TYR A 14 -8.38 -12.65 3.87
N THR A 15 -8.89 -13.78 4.34
CA THR A 15 -9.08 -14.01 5.76
C THR A 15 -7.74 -14.27 6.45
N PHE A 16 -7.70 -14.13 7.78
CA PHE A 16 -6.48 -14.42 8.56
C PHE A 16 -6.02 -15.88 8.42
N ASP A 17 -6.96 -16.82 8.27
CA ASP A 17 -6.67 -18.26 8.17
C ASP A 17 -6.08 -18.63 6.82
N GLU A 18 -6.54 -18.00 5.73
CA GLU A 18 -6.07 -18.27 4.37
C GLU A 18 -4.78 -17.50 4.03
N TRP A 19 -4.52 -16.40 4.74
CA TRP A 19 -3.39 -15.51 4.48
C TRP A 19 -2.01 -16.19 4.43
N PRO A 20 -1.65 -17.12 5.34
CA PRO A 20 -0.36 -17.81 5.29
C PRO A 20 -0.15 -18.60 3.99
N GLU A 21 -1.20 -19.20 3.45
CA GLU A 21 -1.16 -19.93 2.19
C GLU A 21 -0.99 -18.98 1.00
N HIS A 22 -1.82 -17.94 0.92
CA HIS A 22 -1.74 -16.94 -0.15
C HIS A 22 -0.38 -16.23 -0.18
N LYS A 23 0.16 -15.89 1.00
CA LYS A 23 1.47 -15.25 1.14
C LYS A 23 2.62 -16.15 0.67
N ARG A 24 2.56 -17.46 0.91
CA ARG A 24 3.66 -18.40 0.63
C ARG A 24 3.58 -19.04 -0.76
N LYS A 25 2.38 -19.32 -1.25
CA LYS A 25 2.15 -20.15 -2.44
C LYS A 25 1.07 -19.59 -3.39
N GLY A 26 0.33 -18.56 -2.97
CA GLY A 26 -0.75 -17.99 -3.77
C GLY A 26 -0.32 -16.82 -4.67
N PRO A 27 -1.31 -16.08 -5.23
CA PRO A 27 -1.07 -14.97 -6.16
C PRO A 27 -0.14 -13.89 -5.60
N VAL A 28 -0.24 -13.64 -4.29
CA VAL A 28 0.58 -12.66 -3.57
C VAL A 28 2.07 -12.99 -3.65
N ALA A 29 2.44 -14.27 -3.54
CA ALA A 29 3.83 -14.70 -3.62
C ALA A 29 4.44 -14.44 -5.01
N GLY A 30 3.64 -14.58 -6.08
CA GLY A 30 4.06 -14.31 -7.45
C GLY A 30 4.13 -12.82 -7.79
N MET A 31 3.23 -12.01 -7.24
CA MET A 31 3.13 -10.58 -7.53
C MET A 31 4.04 -9.72 -6.65
N ASN A 32 4.29 -10.14 -5.40
CA ASN A 32 5.11 -9.41 -4.47
C ASN A 32 6.07 -10.37 -3.73
N PRO A 33 7.37 -10.38 -4.08
CA PRO A 33 8.38 -11.21 -3.40
C PRO A 33 8.48 -10.96 -1.90
N THR A 34 8.10 -9.77 -1.42
CA THR A 34 8.10 -9.45 0.02
C THR A 34 6.91 -10.05 0.77
N GLY A 35 5.91 -10.56 0.05
CA GLY A 35 4.72 -11.20 0.62
C GLY A 35 3.86 -10.24 1.45
N ASN A 36 3.87 -8.96 1.11
CA ASN A 36 3.10 -7.92 1.78
C ASN A 36 1.91 -7.47 0.90
N ILE A 37 0.81 -7.13 1.56
CA ILE A 37 -0.35 -6.45 0.96
C ILE A 37 -0.42 -5.02 1.48
N PRO A 38 -1.05 -4.08 0.76
CA PRO A 38 -1.81 -4.24 -0.49
C PRO A 38 -0.94 -4.40 -1.76
N ILE A 39 -1.51 -5.08 -2.77
CA ILE A 39 -0.97 -5.23 -4.13
C ILE A 39 -2.06 -4.78 -5.10
N ILE A 40 -1.68 -4.05 -6.14
CA ILE A 40 -2.62 -3.54 -7.14
C ILE A 40 -2.15 -3.93 -8.52
N GLU A 41 -2.98 -4.69 -9.23
CA GLU A 41 -2.78 -5.03 -10.63
C GLU A 41 -3.49 -4.00 -11.49
N MET A 42 -2.71 -3.23 -12.25
CA MET A 42 -3.24 -2.25 -13.20
C MET A 42 -3.56 -2.92 -14.54
N PRO A 43 -4.50 -2.39 -15.32
CA PRO A 43 -4.71 -2.80 -16.70
C PRO A 43 -3.38 -2.79 -17.49
N GLY A 44 -3.10 -3.88 -18.21
CA GLY A 44 -1.82 -4.06 -18.92
C GLY A 44 -0.72 -4.76 -18.11
N GLY A 45 -1.05 -5.33 -16.94
CA GLY A 45 -0.16 -6.22 -16.19
C GLY A 45 0.88 -5.53 -15.33
N LYS A 46 0.78 -4.20 -15.13
CA LYS A 46 1.67 -3.47 -14.23
C LYS A 46 1.25 -3.73 -12.78
N ILE A 47 2.18 -4.22 -11.96
CA ILE A 47 1.96 -4.47 -10.53
C ILE A 47 2.50 -3.30 -9.70
N LEU A 48 1.68 -2.78 -8.80
CA LEU A 48 2.07 -1.82 -7.78
C LEU A 48 2.03 -2.48 -6.40
N THR A 49 3.08 -2.28 -5.62
CA THR A 49 3.23 -2.77 -4.25
C THR A 49 3.64 -1.63 -3.34
N GLN A 50 3.58 -1.85 -2.02
CA GLN A 50 3.82 -0.85 -0.96
C GLN A 50 2.74 0.23 -0.90
N SER A 51 1.90 0.16 0.13
CA SER A 51 0.76 1.05 0.37
C SER A 51 1.11 2.53 0.21
N TYR A 52 2.22 2.99 0.80
CA TYR A 52 2.63 4.39 0.75
C TYR A 52 3.07 4.84 -0.64
N ALA A 53 3.77 3.98 -1.39
CA ALA A 53 4.17 4.29 -2.76
C ALA A 53 2.95 4.40 -3.68
N ILE A 54 1.98 3.50 -3.51
CA ILE A 54 0.71 3.51 -4.22
C ILE A 54 -0.06 4.81 -3.97
N ILE A 55 -0.24 5.19 -2.70
CA ILE A 55 -1.00 6.39 -2.32
C ILE A 55 -0.32 7.65 -2.89
N ARG A 56 1.01 7.78 -2.76
CA ARG A 56 1.75 8.91 -3.34
C ARG A 56 1.64 8.95 -4.87
N HIS A 57 1.75 7.79 -5.54
CA HIS A 57 1.66 7.70 -6.99
C HIS A 57 0.34 8.24 -7.50
N TRP A 58 -0.77 7.78 -6.93
CA TRP A 58 -2.08 8.24 -7.35
C TRP A 58 -2.40 9.65 -6.84
N GLY A 59 -1.89 10.06 -5.69
CA GLY A 59 -2.12 11.42 -5.21
C GLY A 59 -1.57 12.45 -6.20
N ARG A 60 -0.39 12.15 -6.77
CA ARG A 60 0.20 12.93 -7.86
C ARG A 60 -0.62 12.86 -9.15
N GLN A 61 -1.11 11.69 -9.54
CA GLN A 61 -1.91 11.54 -10.77
C GLN A 61 -3.26 12.24 -10.70
N LEU A 62 -3.92 12.21 -9.54
CA LEU A 62 -5.24 12.78 -9.34
C LEU A 62 -5.18 14.27 -8.98
N GLY A 63 -3.99 14.81 -8.72
CA GLY A 63 -3.83 16.19 -8.22
C GLY A 63 -4.52 16.43 -6.87
N ALA A 64 -4.77 15.36 -6.11
CA ALA A 64 -5.52 15.34 -4.87
C ALA A 64 -4.77 14.52 -3.83
N TYR A 65 -5.04 14.73 -2.54
CA TYR A 65 -4.35 14.02 -1.44
C TYR A 65 -2.83 14.24 -1.43
N VAL A 66 -2.37 15.34 -2.04
CA VAL A 66 -0.98 15.82 -2.03
C VAL A 66 -0.98 17.29 -1.63
N GLY A 67 0.10 17.73 -0.99
CA GLY A 67 0.35 19.14 -0.72
C GLY A 67 0.36 19.98 -2.00
N LYS A 68 -0.18 21.19 -1.92
CA LYS A 68 -0.16 22.19 -2.99
C LYS A 68 1.22 22.83 -3.12
N THR A 69 1.97 22.92 -2.03
CA THR A 69 3.36 23.41 -2.00
C THR A 69 4.35 22.26 -1.81
N GLU A 70 5.63 22.50 -2.12
CA GLU A 70 6.69 21.51 -1.83
C GLU A 70 6.81 21.24 -0.33
N ASP A 71 6.65 22.25 0.51
CA ASP A 71 6.67 22.09 1.97
C ASP A 71 5.53 21.18 2.48
N GLU A 72 4.32 21.34 1.93
CA GLU A 72 3.19 20.47 2.29
C GLU A 72 3.40 19.02 1.82
N LYS A 73 4.04 18.83 0.66
CA LYS A 73 4.42 17.48 0.19
C LYS A 73 5.46 16.85 1.08
N TYR A 74 6.47 17.62 1.50
CA TYR A 74 7.48 17.17 2.46
C TYR A 74 6.83 16.68 3.76
N TRP A 75 5.88 17.44 4.32
CA TRP A 75 5.19 17.02 5.54
C TRP A 75 4.32 15.77 5.34
N ALA A 76 3.68 15.61 4.18
CA ALA A 76 2.94 14.40 3.85
C ALA A 76 3.87 13.17 3.79
N ASP A 77 5.06 13.32 3.21
CA ASP A 77 6.07 12.26 3.15
C ASP A 77 6.63 11.95 4.55
N ALA A 78 6.94 12.97 5.35
CA ALA A 78 7.44 12.81 6.71
C ALA A 78 6.45 12.07 7.62
N ILE A 79 5.15 12.39 7.53
CA ILE A 79 4.12 11.69 8.30
C ILE A 79 4.02 10.22 7.86
N CYS A 80 4.06 9.94 6.56
CA CYS A 80 4.04 8.55 6.08
C CYS A 80 5.21 7.75 6.67
N ASP A 81 6.40 8.32 6.69
CA ASP A 81 7.59 7.64 7.20
C ASP A 81 7.52 7.42 8.73
N ILE A 82 7.00 8.39 9.49
CA ILE A 82 6.73 8.20 10.94
C ILE A 82 5.77 7.03 11.19
N VAL A 83 4.70 6.90 10.40
CA VAL A 83 3.73 5.81 10.55
C VAL A 83 4.36 4.47 10.20
N VAL A 84 5.21 4.43 9.17
CA VAL A 84 6.00 3.25 8.81
C VAL A 84 6.89 2.81 9.99
N ASP A 85 7.64 3.74 10.56
CA ASP A 85 8.54 3.46 11.68
C ASP A 85 7.78 2.96 12.90
N PHE A 86 6.65 3.58 13.24
CA PHE A 86 5.80 3.13 14.33
C PHE A 86 5.25 1.71 14.10
N GLN A 87 4.85 1.39 12.87
CA GLN A 87 4.38 0.05 12.51
C GLN A 87 5.49 -1.01 12.62
N TYR A 88 6.74 -0.66 12.32
CA TYR A 88 7.88 -1.54 12.53
C TYR A 88 8.23 -1.69 14.01
N ALA A 89 8.21 -0.60 14.79
CA ALA A 89 8.46 -0.63 16.23
C ALA A 89 7.46 -1.53 16.97
N GLY A 90 6.16 -1.40 16.67
CA GLY A 90 5.12 -2.24 17.27
C GLY A 90 5.25 -3.73 16.91
N ARG A 91 5.87 -4.07 15.77
CA ARG A 91 6.19 -5.47 15.43
C ARG A 91 7.37 -6.01 16.22
N THR A 92 8.37 -5.18 16.51
CA THR A 92 9.54 -5.61 17.30
C THR A 92 9.19 -5.84 18.77
N GLU A 93 8.22 -5.11 19.32
CA GLU A 93 7.79 -5.25 20.72
C GLU A 93 6.87 -6.46 20.97
N GLY A 94 6.16 -6.94 19.95
CA GLY A 94 5.29 -8.13 20.04
C GLY A 94 5.97 -9.49 19.86
N THR A 95 7.32 -9.52 19.79
CA THR A 95 8.10 -10.75 19.55
C THR A 95 9.04 -11.13 20.71
N SER A 96 8.79 -10.64 21.93
CA SER A 96 9.49 -11.06 23.16
C SER A 96 8.64 -11.99 24.02
#